data_AF-A0A835U1K0-F1
#
_entry.id   AF-A0A835U1K0-F1
#
_cell.length_a   1.000
_cell.length_b   1.000
_cell.length_c   1.000
_cell.angle_alpha   90.00
_cell.angle_beta   90.00
_cell.angle_gamma   90.00
#
_symmetry.space_group_name_H-M   'P 1'
#
loop_
_entity.id
_entity.type
_entity.pdbx_description
1 polymer ?
#
loop_
_entity_poly.entity_id
_entity_poly.type
_entity_poly.pdbx_seq_one_letter_code
_entity_poly.pdbx_strand_id
1 'polypeptide(L)'
;MPTANGPKVPLDSLQQQLELLLVCSKCSVKENEITYHPQEVEHKCMYEILLARCRSRKNRGTAWRKVSRRPGFPNPARYAVCRYYVMGMGCNRHKNQCTFAWSVEEAMVWNFEREHQLERRWLKAAVLQAQLGAHSAATPHLTASAAGEITSEFGGHFQEICKRCFFGCPQRITVGGCGWPCETHHSWDPLLVHVVLDSQKKQQYTAIRPCPEFIDTLNYCRFVSRGQPCRHGPQRCQFAHSDVEMAVWEAEREQGLLRSDLLPSVGTGRANGKPAAPAPVQFYCNICLVTCSSQESFENHCSSIEHVQMLSADSSMQWVHRAPPLGLTRFSLCSR
;
A
#
# COMPACT_ATOMS: atom_id res chain seq x y z
N MET A 1 21.78 25.19 -16.73
CA MET A 1 22.25 23.85 -17.13
C MET A 1 22.64 23.06 -15.89
N PRO A 2 21.76 22.20 -15.33
CA PRO A 2 22.15 21.22 -14.34
C PRO A 2 22.41 19.87 -15.02
N THR A 3 23.51 19.24 -14.68
CA THR A 3 23.99 17.95 -15.20
C THR A 3 23.09 16.80 -14.77
N ALA A 4 22.37 16.22 -15.73
CA ALA A 4 21.47 15.07 -15.57
C ALA A 4 22.20 13.73 -15.48
N ASN A 5 23.16 13.60 -14.55
CA ASN A 5 23.73 12.28 -14.20
C ASN A 5 23.16 11.87 -12.84
N GLY A 6 22.23 10.92 -12.86
CA GLY A 6 21.69 10.31 -11.63
C GLY A 6 22.76 9.62 -10.79
N PRO A 7 22.45 9.29 -9.52
CA PRO A 7 23.39 8.62 -8.62
C PRO A 7 23.87 7.28 -9.20
N LYS A 8 25.18 7.03 -9.14
CA LYS A 8 25.76 5.74 -9.55
C LYS A 8 25.31 4.64 -8.59
N VAL A 9 24.52 3.70 -9.08
CA VAL A 9 24.05 2.54 -8.30
C VAL A 9 25.09 1.43 -8.35
N PRO A 10 25.66 0.97 -7.21
CA PRO A 10 26.66 -0.10 -7.17
C PRO A 10 26.03 -1.49 -7.31
N LEU A 11 25.32 -1.70 -8.43
CA LEU A 11 24.46 -2.86 -8.67
C LEU A 11 25.24 -4.19 -8.68
N ASP A 12 26.54 -4.15 -9.03
CA ASP A 12 27.40 -5.33 -9.11
C ASP A 12 27.43 -6.13 -7.80
N SER A 13 27.51 -5.44 -6.66
CA SER A 13 27.56 -6.07 -5.34
C SER A 13 26.27 -6.84 -5.02
N LEU A 14 25.12 -6.28 -5.40
CA LEU A 14 23.81 -6.91 -5.24
C LEU A 14 23.63 -8.05 -6.25
N GLN A 15 24.08 -7.85 -7.50
CA GLN A 15 24.00 -8.84 -8.57
C GLN A 15 24.91 -10.06 -8.36
N GLN A 16 25.96 -9.97 -7.56
CA GLN A 16 26.75 -11.13 -7.16
C GLN A 16 25.93 -12.13 -6.33
N GLN A 17 24.96 -11.65 -5.56
CA GLN A 17 24.17 -12.46 -4.64
C GLN A 17 22.77 -12.76 -5.19
N LEU A 18 22.20 -11.84 -5.98
CA LEU A 18 20.86 -11.90 -6.53
C LEU A 18 20.86 -11.80 -8.06
N GLU A 19 19.89 -12.45 -8.67
CA GLU A 19 19.40 -12.10 -10.00
C GLU A 19 18.18 -11.20 -9.83
N LEU A 20 18.15 -10.08 -10.55
CA LEU A 20 17.09 -9.09 -10.48
C LEU A 20 16.41 -8.98 -11.84
N LEU A 21 15.10 -8.86 -11.83
CA LEU A 21 14.28 -8.79 -13.04
C LEU A 21 13.09 -7.85 -12.82
N LEU A 22 12.92 -6.87 -13.69
CA LEU A 22 11.67 -6.11 -13.79
C LEU A 22 10.72 -6.74 -14.81
N VAL A 23 9.48 -6.91 -14.37
CA VAL A 23 8.38 -7.47 -15.16
C VAL A 23 7.11 -6.64 -14.94
N CYS A 24 6.05 -6.92 -15.69
CA CYS A 24 4.72 -6.41 -15.44
C CYS A 24 3.72 -7.56 -15.31
N SER A 25 2.48 -7.23 -15.01
CA SER A 25 1.35 -8.17 -14.94
C SER A 25 1.12 -8.98 -16.22
N LYS A 26 1.59 -8.51 -17.38
CA LYS A 26 1.46 -9.22 -18.67
C LYS A 26 2.56 -10.23 -18.95
N CYS A 27 3.77 -10.03 -18.39
CA CYS A 27 4.91 -10.93 -18.56
C CYS A 27 5.32 -11.63 -17.26
N SER A 28 4.39 -11.74 -16.33
CA SER A 28 4.59 -12.53 -15.13
C SER A 28 3.28 -13.13 -14.64
N VAL A 29 3.34 -14.39 -14.23
CA VAL A 29 2.23 -15.08 -13.58
C VAL A 29 2.49 -15.14 -12.09
N LYS A 30 1.58 -14.58 -11.30
CA LYS A 30 1.62 -14.66 -9.85
C LYS A 30 1.15 -16.04 -9.40
N GLU A 31 2.03 -16.81 -8.76
CA GLU A 31 1.68 -18.10 -8.14
C GLU A 31 1.09 -17.89 -6.73
N ASN A 32 1.75 -17.06 -5.93
CA ASN A 32 1.32 -16.69 -4.58
C ASN A 32 1.71 -15.23 -4.29
N GLU A 33 1.60 -14.78 -3.04
CA GLU A 33 1.82 -13.38 -2.67
C GLU A 33 3.17 -12.84 -3.09
N ILE A 34 4.21 -13.67 -2.98
CA ILE A 34 5.59 -13.30 -3.23
C ILE A 34 6.21 -14.03 -4.40
N THR A 35 5.61 -15.11 -4.91
CA THR A 35 6.23 -15.93 -5.95
C THR A 35 5.62 -15.64 -7.31
N TYR A 36 6.49 -15.37 -8.28
CA TYR A 36 6.13 -15.04 -9.64
C TYR A 36 6.89 -15.93 -10.62
N HIS A 37 6.29 -16.16 -11.78
CA HIS A 37 6.89 -16.85 -12.90
C HIS A 37 6.96 -15.89 -14.08
N PRO A 38 8.15 -15.37 -14.42
CA PRO A 38 8.33 -14.56 -15.62
C PRO A 38 7.97 -15.36 -16.88
N GLN A 39 7.38 -14.69 -17.85
CA GLN A 39 7.03 -15.27 -19.15
C GLN A 39 7.55 -14.38 -20.27
N GLU A 40 8.04 -14.99 -21.33
CA GLU A 40 8.46 -14.29 -22.54
C GLU A 40 7.22 -13.98 -23.38
N VAL A 41 6.85 -12.70 -23.39
CA VAL A 41 5.71 -12.19 -24.16
C VAL A 41 6.14 -10.86 -24.79
N GLU A 42 6.01 -10.73 -26.10
CA GLU A 42 6.26 -9.48 -26.79
C GLU A 42 5.16 -8.46 -26.47
N HIS A 43 5.53 -7.41 -25.75
CA HIS A 43 4.65 -6.28 -25.47
C HIS A 43 5.50 -5.08 -25.02
N LYS A 44 4.88 -3.89 -25.03
CA LYS A 44 5.44 -2.72 -24.37
C LYS A 44 5.30 -2.88 -22.84
N CYS A 45 6.33 -3.41 -22.20
CA CYS A 45 6.35 -3.68 -20.77
C CYS A 45 6.37 -2.39 -19.94
N MET A 46 5.64 -2.41 -18.82
CA MET A 46 5.55 -1.29 -17.86
C MET A 46 6.56 -1.42 -16.71
N TYR A 47 7.30 -2.54 -16.61
CA TYR A 47 8.39 -2.77 -15.66
C TYR A 47 8.05 -2.44 -14.20
N GLU A 48 6.83 -2.77 -13.77
CA GLU A 48 6.27 -2.33 -12.50
C GLU A 48 6.69 -3.22 -11.31
N ILE A 49 6.92 -4.51 -11.53
CA ILE A 49 7.18 -5.51 -10.49
C ILE A 49 8.67 -5.84 -10.49
N LEU A 50 9.35 -5.58 -9.37
CA LEU A 50 10.73 -6.02 -9.14
C LEU A 50 10.73 -7.43 -8.54
N LEU A 51 11.36 -8.35 -9.26
CA LEU A 51 11.61 -9.72 -8.84
C LEU A 51 13.10 -9.91 -8.52
N ALA A 52 13.37 -10.76 -7.53
CA ALA A 52 14.70 -11.15 -7.14
C ALA A 52 14.78 -12.67 -6.91
N ARG A 53 15.94 -13.25 -7.21
CA ARG A 53 16.23 -14.67 -7.01
C ARG A 53 17.65 -14.84 -6.49
N CYS A 54 17.88 -15.68 -5.48
CA CYS A 54 19.23 -15.94 -4.98
C CYS A 54 20.10 -16.71 -5.99
N ARG A 55 21.35 -16.28 -6.17
CA ARG A 55 22.36 -17.00 -6.99
C ARG A 55 23.09 -18.13 -6.25
N SER A 56 23.02 -18.15 -4.91
CA SER A 56 23.83 -19.06 -4.09
C SER A 56 23.48 -20.54 -4.29
N ARG A 57 24.51 -21.39 -4.45
CA ARG A 57 24.37 -22.86 -4.59
C ARG A 57 23.71 -23.54 -3.38
N LYS A 58 23.83 -22.98 -2.17
CA LYS A 58 23.21 -23.54 -0.93
C LYS A 58 21.73 -23.21 -0.78
N ASN A 59 21.28 -22.10 -1.38
CA ASN A 59 19.88 -21.65 -1.41
C ASN A 59 19.51 -21.38 -2.87
N ARG A 60 19.54 -22.41 -3.73
CA ARG A 60 18.94 -22.32 -5.06
C ARG A 60 17.43 -22.26 -4.91
N GLY A 61 16.93 -21.08 -4.54
CA GLY A 61 15.53 -20.73 -4.75
C GLY A 61 15.32 -20.69 -6.25
N THR A 62 14.63 -21.68 -6.81
CA THR A 62 14.21 -21.65 -8.22
C THR A 62 13.18 -20.56 -8.47
N ALA A 63 12.43 -20.19 -7.43
CA ALA A 63 11.35 -19.23 -7.43
C ALA A 63 11.84 -17.78 -7.52
N TRP A 64 11.24 -17.01 -8.42
CA TRP A 64 11.39 -15.55 -8.42
C TRP A 64 10.51 -14.94 -7.34
N ARG A 65 11.11 -14.15 -6.45
CA ARG A 65 10.43 -13.51 -5.33
C ARG A 65 10.22 -12.04 -5.60
N LYS A 66 8.98 -11.57 -5.44
CA LYS A 66 8.63 -10.16 -5.46
C LYS A 66 9.35 -9.46 -4.32
N VAL A 67 10.00 -8.35 -4.66
CA VAL A 67 10.61 -7.43 -3.71
C VAL A 67 9.68 -6.24 -3.56
N SER A 68 8.92 -6.19 -2.48
CA SER A 68 8.06 -5.04 -2.17
C SER A 68 8.89 -3.81 -1.85
N ARG A 69 8.24 -2.64 -1.81
CA ARG A 69 8.87 -1.42 -1.35
C ARG A 69 9.41 -1.60 0.07
N ARG A 70 10.59 -1.05 0.35
CA ARG A 70 11.10 -0.95 1.71
C ARG A 70 10.15 -0.07 2.54
N PRO A 71 9.70 -0.51 3.73
CA PRO A 71 8.96 0.36 4.63
C PRO A 71 9.75 1.64 4.90
N GLY A 72 9.13 2.82 4.78
CA GLY A 72 9.76 4.08 5.18
C GLY A 72 9.88 4.20 6.70
N PHE A 73 8.99 3.50 7.41
CA PHE A 73 9.06 3.31 8.85
C PHE A 73 8.52 1.91 9.25
N PRO A 74 9.12 1.23 10.25
CA PRO A 74 10.33 1.59 10.98
C PRO A 74 11.57 1.52 10.09
N ASN A 75 12.59 2.33 10.38
CA ASN A 75 13.89 2.29 9.69
C ASN A 75 14.95 1.61 10.58
N PRO A 76 14.97 0.27 10.68
CA PRO A 76 15.94 -0.45 11.49
C PRO A 76 17.35 -0.41 10.89
N ALA A 77 18.36 -0.59 11.75
CA ALA A 77 19.75 -0.77 11.33
C ALA A 77 19.94 -1.99 10.42
N ARG A 78 19.05 -3.01 10.51
CA ARG A 78 18.99 -4.13 9.57
C ARG A 78 17.55 -4.62 9.37
N TYR A 79 17.11 -4.75 8.13
CA TYR A 79 15.86 -5.42 7.80
C TYR A 79 16.07 -6.93 7.87
N ALA A 80 15.14 -7.63 8.50
CA ALA A 80 15.17 -9.07 8.68
C ALA A 80 13.92 -9.72 8.08
N VAL A 81 14.04 -11.01 7.76
CA VAL A 81 12.92 -11.82 7.30
C VAL A 81 11.93 -12.05 8.43
N CYS A 82 10.64 -11.94 8.12
CA CYS A 82 9.54 -12.17 9.03
C CYS A 82 9.51 -13.63 9.46
N ARG A 83 9.72 -13.90 10.76
CA ARG A 83 9.64 -15.25 11.33
C ARG A 83 8.22 -15.83 11.36
N TYR A 84 7.23 -14.97 11.17
CA TYR A 84 5.80 -15.28 11.26
C TYR A 84 5.13 -15.34 9.88
N TYR A 85 5.90 -15.17 8.81
CA TYR A 85 5.39 -15.27 7.45
C TYR A 85 5.17 -16.74 7.07
N VAL A 86 3.99 -17.01 6.53
CA VAL A 86 3.64 -18.30 5.95
C VAL A 86 3.15 -18.08 4.52
N MET A 87 3.71 -18.83 3.58
CA MET A 87 3.32 -18.79 2.17
C MET A 87 1.81 -19.05 2.01
N GLY A 88 1.11 -18.25 1.21
CA GLY A 88 -0.34 -18.35 1.04
C GLY A 88 -1.18 -17.71 2.15
N MET A 89 -0.58 -17.34 3.29
CA MET A 89 -1.29 -16.75 4.44
C MET A 89 -0.73 -15.40 4.89
N GLY A 90 0.46 -15.01 4.44
CA GLY A 90 1.12 -13.77 4.86
C GLY A 90 1.69 -13.87 6.29
N CYS A 91 1.91 -12.72 6.92
CA CYS A 91 2.39 -12.66 8.30
C CYS A 91 1.26 -12.99 9.28
N ASN A 92 1.36 -14.07 10.05
CA ASN A 92 0.29 -14.44 10.98
C ASN A 92 0.16 -13.49 12.18
N ARG A 93 1.23 -12.80 12.56
CA ARG A 93 1.29 -11.91 13.74
C ARG A 93 0.91 -10.47 13.42
N HIS A 94 1.51 -9.89 12.38
CA HIS A 94 1.32 -8.48 12.02
C HIS A 94 0.37 -8.29 10.82
N LYS A 95 -0.06 -9.38 10.16
CA LYS A 95 -0.96 -9.36 9.00
C LYS A 95 -0.46 -8.37 7.94
N ASN A 96 -1.31 -7.49 7.45
CA ASN A 96 -1.01 -6.51 6.41
C ASN A 96 -0.19 -5.31 6.91
N GLN A 97 0.11 -5.24 8.20
CA GLN A 97 0.99 -4.23 8.81
C GLN A 97 2.42 -4.75 9.03
N CYS A 98 2.74 -5.93 8.46
CA CYS A 98 4.07 -6.50 8.60
C CYS A 98 5.12 -5.66 7.85
N THR A 99 6.06 -5.08 8.59
CA THR A 99 7.20 -4.31 8.05
C THR A 99 8.50 -5.12 7.96
N PHE A 100 8.42 -6.43 8.19
CA PHE A 100 9.52 -7.37 7.96
C PHE A 100 9.45 -7.91 6.54
N ALA A 101 10.60 -8.24 5.96
CA ALA A 101 10.67 -8.83 4.64
C ALA A 101 10.05 -10.25 4.63
N TRP A 102 9.32 -10.62 3.60
CA TRP A 102 8.67 -11.92 3.44
C TRP A 102 9.60 -12.94 2.78
N SER A 103 10.74 -12.50 2.24
CA SER A 103 11.79 -13.38 1.72
C SER A 103 13.20 -12.86 2.04
N VAL A 104 14.19 -13.74 1.87
CA VAL A 104 15.61 -13.39 2.05
C VAL A 104 16.03 -12.40 0.97
N GLU A 105 15.61 -12.61 -0.28
CA GLU A 105 15.88 -11.72 -1.40
C GLU A 105 15.36 -10.30 -1.12
N GLU A 106 14.13 -10.19 -0.61
CA GLU A 106 13.53 -8.90 -0.26
C GLU A 106 14.32 -8.20 0.85
N ALA A 107 14.73 -8.93 1.91
CA ALA A 107 15.55 -8.38 2.97
C ALA A 107 16.91 -7.87 2.43
N MET A 108 17.52 -8.60 1.51
CA MET A 108 18.81 -8.21 0.91
C MET A 108 18.69 -6.92 0.10
N VAL A 109 17.65 -6.81 -0.74
CA VAL A 109 17.40 -5.57 -1.50
C VAL A 109 17.11 -4.40 -0.57
N TRP A 110 16.26 -4.57 0.45
CA TRP A 110 15.95 -3.48 1.40
C TRP A 110 17.17 -3.00 2.17
N ASN A 111 18.07 -3.92 2.57
CA ASN A 111 19.31 -3.56 3.25
C ASN A 111 20.27 -2.82 2.31
N PHE A 112 20.40 -3.26 1.05
CA PHE A 112 21.16 -2.55 0.02
C PHE A 112 20.63 -1.14 -0.23
N GLU A 113 19.30 -0.99 -0.39
CA GLU A 113 18.66 0.32 -0.54
C GLU A 113 18.93 1.24 0.67
N ARG A 114 19.03 0.68 1.87
CA ARG A 114 19.30 1.47 3.08
C ARG A 114 20.76 1.90 3.15
N GLU A 115 21.68 0.95 2.98
CA GLU A 115 23.12 1.18 3.07
C GLU A 115 23.59 2.25 2.07
N HIS A 116 22.99 2.27 0.88
CA HIS A 116 23.30 3.25 -0.16
C HIS A 116 22.36 4.46 -0.20
N GLN A 117 21.41 4.57 0.74
CA GLN A 117 20.36 5.61 0.72
C GLN A 117 19.69 5.74 -0.66
N LEU A 118 19.45 4.60 -1.28
CA LEU A 118 19.00 4.50 -2.66
C LEU A 118 17.48 4.44 -2.72
N GLU A 119 16.88 5.34 -3.49
CA GLU A 119 15.45 5.28 -3.79
C GLU A 119 15.16 4.17 -4.80
N ARG A 120 13.99 3.52 -4.64
CA ARG A 120 13.56 2.37 -5.45
C ARG A 120 13.58 2.67 -6.95
N ARG A 121 13.26 3.90 -7.37
CA ARG A 121 13.27 4.32 -8.79
C ARG A 121 14.66 4.18 -9.44
N TRP A 122 15.72 4.52 -8.71
CA TRP A 122 17.09 4.42 -9.22
C TRP A 122 17.55 2.97 -9.32
N LEU A 123 17.17 2.14 -8.34
CA LEU A 123 17.39 0.69 -8.42
C LEU A 123 16.66 0.09 -9.63
N LYS A 124 15.39 0.43 -9.83
CA LYS A 124 14.61 -0.04 -11.00
C LYS A 124 15.28 0.41 -12.31
N ALA A 125 15.68 1.66 -12.43
CA ALA A 125 16.36 2.17 -13.63
C ALA A 125 17.67 1.40 -13.93
N ALA A 126 18.49 1.15 -12.90
CA ALA A 126 19.73 0.40 -13.05
C ALA A 126 19.49 -1.06 -13.45
N VAL A 127 18.49 -1.73 -12.86
CA VAL A 127 18.10 -3.11 -13.23
C VAL A 127 17.59 -3.15 -14.66
N LEU A 128 16.75 -2.20 -15.07
CA LEU A 128 16.21 -2.13 -16.42
C LEU A 128 17.32 -1.95 -17.46
N GLN A 129 18.30 -1.08 -17.19
CA GLN A 129 19.46 -0.88 -18.05
C GLN A 129 20.28 -2.17 -18.19
N ALA A 130 20.47 -2.92 -17.09
CA ALA A 130 21.15 -4.20 -17.14
C ALA A 130 20.35 -5.28 -17.90
N GLN A 131 19.01 -5.25 -17.85
CA GLN A 131 18.14 -6.19 -18.57
C GLN A 131 18.09 -5.92 -20.09
N LEU A 132 18.02 -4.66 -20.50
CA LEU A 132 17.91 -4.28 -21.93
C LEU A 132 19.26 -4.28 -22.66
N GLY A 133 20.37 -4.41 -21.93
CA GLY A 133 21.72 -4.41 -22.47
C GLY A 133 22.22 -3.01 -22.87
N ALA A 134 23.54 -2.85 -22.97
CA ALA A 134 24.22 -1.58 -23.20
C ALA A 134 24.00 -0.94 -24.59
N HIS A 135 23.22 -1.56 -25.48
CA HIS A 135 23.02 -1.11 -26.88
C HIS A 135 21.71 -0.39 -27.15
N SER A 136 20.83 -0.24 -26.17
CA SER A 136 19.71 0.69 -26.27
C SER A 136 20.11 2.04 -25.68
N ALA A 137 20.60 2.95 -26.52
CA ALA A 137 20.81 4.36 -26.21
C ALA A 137 19.50 5.15 -26.03
N ALA A 138 18.38 4.44 -25.84
CA ALA A 138 17.23 5.04 -25.20
C ALA A 138 17.57 5.11 -23.71
N THR A 139 18.03 6.27 -23.26
CA THR A 139 17.81 6.68 -21.87
C THR A 139 16.37 6.28 -21.56
N PRO A 140 16.08 5.38 -20.62
CA PRO A 140 14.72 5.20 -20.18
C PRO A 140 14.42 6.48 -19.42
N HIS A 141 14.06 7.54 -20.15
CA HIS A 141 13.20 8.55 -19.62
C HIS A 141 11.97 7.76 -19.22
N LEU A 142 11.90 7.45 -17.93
CA LEU A 142 10.66 7.17 -17.23
C LEU A 142 9.81 8.42 -17.49
N THR A 143 9.15 8.48 -18.66
CA THR A 143 8.00 9.34 -18.88
C THR A 143 6.80 8.72 -18.16
N ALA A 144 7.05 8.10 -17.00
CA ALA A 144 6.01 7.72 -16.09
C ALA A 144 5.62 9.02 -15.40
N SER A 145 4.36 9.42 -15.53
CA SER A 145 3.79 10.45 -14.66
C SER A 145 4.07 10.06 -13.20
N ALA A 146 4.24 11.03 -12.31
CA ALA A 146 4.34 10.79 -10.86
C ALA A 146 3.24 9.83 -10.36
N ALA A 147 2.03 9.94 -10.93
CA ALA A 147 0.92 9.02 -10.65
C ALA A 147 1.22 7.56 -11.05
N GLY A 148 1.85 7.37 -12.21
CA GLY A 148 2.27 6.05 -12.70
C GLY A 148 3.40 5.45 -11.87
N GLU A 149 4.35 6.27 -11.42
CA GLU A 149 5.41 5.84 -10.51
C GLU A 149 4.86 5.39 -9.16
N ILE A 150 3.99 6.21 -8.55
CA ILE A 150 3.31 5.88 -7.29
C ILE A 150 2.47 4.60 -7.46
N THR A 151 1.66 4.50 -8.51
CA THR A 151 0.82 3.30 -8.74
C THR A 151 1.67 2.04 -8.94
N SER A 152 2.79 2.16 -9.67
CA SER A 152 3.75 1.08 -9.87
C SER A 152 4.46 0.67 -8.58
N GLU A 153 4.79 1.63 -7.72
CA GLU A 153 5.51 1.39 -6.47
C GLU A 153 4.62 0.79 -5.38
N PHE A 154 3.42 1.33 -5.19
CA PHE A 154 2.50 0.93 -4.14
C PHE A 154 1.53 -0.18 -4.57
N GLY A 155 1.38 -0.42 -5.88
CA GLY A 155 0.36 -1.32 -6.43
C GLY A 155 -1.05 -0.84 -6.11
N GLY A 156 -2.03 -1.74 -6.20
CA GLY A 156 -3.43 -1.40 -5.88
C GLY A 156 -4.01 -0.38 -6.85
N HIS A 157 -5.00 0.39 -6.39
CA HIS A 157 -5.56 1.52 -7.13
C HIS A 157 -5.99 2.63 -6.16
N PHE A 158 -6.19 3.84 -6.70
CA PHE A 158 -6.72 4.96 -5.95
C PHE A 158 -8.21 5.16 -6.25
N GLN A 159 -8.94 5.66 -5.27
CA GLN A 159 -10.36 5.95 -5.39
C GLN A 159 -10.74 7.10 -4.46
N GLU A 160 -11.80 7.83 -4.80
CA GLU A 160 -12.44 8.78 -3.89
C GLU A 160 -13.63 8.16 -3.17
N ILE A 161 -13.67 8.38 -1.86
CA ILE A 161 -14.79 7.97 -1.00
C ILE A 161 -15.24 9.14 -0.13
N CYS A 162 -16.43 9.05 0.46
CA CYS A 162 -16.88 10.10 1.37
C CYS A 162 -16.03 10.14 2.65
N LYS A 163 -15.34 11.26 2.88
CA LYS A 163 -14.48 11.51 4.04
C LYS A 163 -15.23 11.30 5.37
N ARG A 164 -16.45 11.84 5.48
CA ARG A 164 -17.27 11.76 6.70
C ARG A 164 -17.72 10.34 7.01
N CYS A 165 -18.05 9.54 5.99
CA CYS A 165 -18.35 8.11 6.16
C CYS A 165 -17.12 7.31 6.58
N PHE A 166 -15.96 7.59 5.96
CA PHE A 166 -14.73 6.85 6.23
C PHE A 166 -14.15 7.10 7.63
N PHE A 167 -14.30 8.32 8.16
CA PHE A 167 -13.86 8.63 9.53
C PHE A 167 -14.99 8.54 10.57
N GLY A 168 -16.18 8.10 10.14
CA GLY A 168 -17.34 7.90 11.00
C GLY A 168 -17.26 6.62 11.85
N CYS A 169 -18.21 6.49 12.77
CA CYS A 169 -18.40 5.28 13.58
C CYS A 169 -19.88 4.85 13.50
N PRO A 170 -20.20 3.67 12.96
CA PRO A 170 -19.29 2.71 12.32
C PRO A 170 -18.65 3.27 11.04
N GLN A 171 -17.45 2.78 10.71
CA GLN A 171 -16.73 3.20 9.52
C GLN A 171 -17.43 2.67 8.27
N ARG A 172 -17.62 3.51 7.25
CA ARG A 172 -18.34 3.18 6.02
C ARG A 172 -17.55 3.59 4.78
N ILE A 173 -17.58 2.74 3.75
CA ILE A 173 -17.04 3.02 2.42
C ILE A 173 -18.19 3.44 1.52
N THR A 174 -18.21 4.72 1.16
CA THR A 174 -19.17 5.28 0.22
C THR A 174 -18.39 5.81 -0.97
N VAL A 175 -18.41 5.06 -2.06
CA VAL A 175 -17.77 5.46 -3.32
C VAL A 175 -18.63 6.53 -3.97
N GLY A 176 -18.05 7.69 -4.26
CA GLY A 176 -18.70 8.73 -5.03
C GLY A 176 -18.02 8.85 -6.37
N GLY A 177 -18.82 8.78 -7.42
CA GLY A 177 -18.42 9.15 -8.77
C GLY A 177 -19.59 9.89 -9.38
N CYS A 178 -19.31 10.91 -10.19
CA CYS A 178 -20.28 11.64 -10.99
C CYS A 178 -21.12 12.73 -10.26
N GLY A 179 -20.55 13.47 -9.31
CA GLY A 179 -21.22 14.68 -8.76
C GLY A 179 -22.42 14.41 -7.85
N TRP A 180 -22.60 13.17 -7.38
CA TRP A 180 -23.67 12.81 -6.48
C TRP A 180 -23.32 13.10 -5.01
N PRO A 181 -24.23 13.72 -4.23
CA PRO A 181 -24.01 13.91 -2.80
C PRO A 181 -24.01 12.55 -2.07
N CYS A 182 -23.30 12.49 -0.95
CA CYS A 182 -23.41 11.33 -0.07
C CYS A 182 -24.83 11.24 0.48
N GLU A 183 -25.51 10.10 0.31
CA GLU A 183 -26.88 9.89 0.78
C GLU A 183 -27.06 10.16 2.28
N THR A 184 -26.02 9.92 3.07
CA THR A 184 -26.06 10.10 4.54
C THR A 184 -25.79 11.54 4.98
N HIS A 185 -25.10 12.34 4.17
CA HIS A 185 -24.64 13.68 4.56
C HIS A 185 -25.18 14.80 3.69
N HIS A 186 -25.85 14.46 2.58
CA HIS A 186 -26.37 15.39 1.57
C HIS A 186 -25.32 16.37 1.00
N SER A 187 -24.03 16.06 1.20
CA SER A 187 -22.89 16.79 0.65
C SER A 187 -21.81 15.80 0.20
N TRP A 188 -20.98 16.21 -0.75
CA TRP A 188 -19.83 15.44 -1.19
C TRP A 188 -18.54 16.09 -0.69
N ASP A 189 -17.83 15.38 0.20
CA ASP A 189 -16.53 15.76 0.76
C ASP A 189 -15.57 14.59 0.47
N PRO A 190 -14.84 14.62 -0.66
CA PRO A 190 -14.04 13.49 -1.12
C PRO A 190 -12.79 13.28 -0.27
N LEU A 191 -12.50 12.02 0.02
CA LEU A 191 -11.24 11.55 0.56
C LEU A 191 -10.59 10.61 -0.45
N LEU A 192 -9.37 10.94 -0.88
CA LEU A 192 -8.55 10.03 -1.66
C LEU A 192 -8.08 8.87 -0.77
N VAL A 193 -8.31 7.65 -1.23
CA VAL A 193 -7.84 6.43 -0.57
C VAL A 193 -7.05 5.55 -1.55
N HIS A 194 -6.03 4.90 -1.02
CA HIS A 194 -5.31 3.82 -1.68
C HIS A 194 -5.91 2.47 -1.25
N VAL A 195 -6.29 1.66 -2.23
CA VAL A 195 -6.95 0.37 -2.01
C VAL A 195 -6.05 -0.77 -2.46
N VAL A 196 -5.67 -1.63 -1.52
CA VAL A 196 -4.85 -2.82 -1.78
C VAL A 196 -5.63 -4.07 -1.41
N LEU A 197 -5.58 -5.07 -2.29
CA LEU A 197 -6.09 -6.41 -2.00
C LEU A 197 -5.00 -7.22 -1.29
N ASP A 198 -5.33 -7.77 -0.13
CA ASP A 198 -4.44 -8.70 0.56
C ASP A 198 -4.47 -10.10 -0.07
N SER A 199 -3.68 -11.01 0.49
CA SER A 199 -3.62 -12.41 0.07
C SER A 199 -4.97 -13.14 0.12
N GLN A 200 -5.84 -12.74 1.06
CA GLN A 200 -7.16 -13.30 1.27
C GLN A 200 -8.24 -12.55 0.49
N LYS A 201 -7.85 -11.71 -0.49
CA LYS A 201 -8.75 -10.84 -1.29
C LYS A 201 -9.53 -9.81 -0.46
N LYS A 202 -9.06 -9.50 0.74
CA LYS A 202 -9.63 -8.45 1.58
C LYS A 202 -9.09 -7.09 1.17
N GLN A 203 -9.91 -6.06 1.27
CA GLN A 203 -9.55 -4.72 0.82
C GLN A 203 -9.05 -3.88 1.99
N GLN A 204 -7.79 -3.47 1.92
CA GLN A 204 -7.24 -2.49 2.82
C GLN A 204 -7.38 -1.09 2.23
N TYR A 205 -8.06 -0.22 2.96
CA TYR A 205 -8.22 1.19 2.62
C TYR A 205 -7.26 2.05 3.43
N THR A 206 -6.33 2.73 2.75
CA THR A 206 -5.38 3.65 3.38
C THR A 206 -5.73 5.08 2.97
N ALA A 207 -6.00 5.94 3.95
CA ALA A 207 -6.34 7.34 3.68
C ALA A 207 -5.13 8.15 3.23
N ILE A 208 -5.35 9.01 2.24
CA ILE A 208 -4.37 9.97 1.73
C ILE A 208 -4.93 11.37 1.97
N ARG A 209 -4.59 11.94 3.11
CA ARG A 209 -5.16 13.23 3.54
C ARG A 209 -4.59 14.37 2.69
N PRO A 210 -5.21 15.56 2.66
CA PRO A 210 -4.62 16.73 2.03
C PRO A 210 -3.20 17.01 2.56
N CYS A 211 -2.26 17.35 1.68
CA CYS A 211 -0.92 17.77 2.10
C CYS A 211 -1.05 19.02 2.98
N PRO A 212 -0.41 19.08 4.16
CA PRO A 212 -0.41 20.28 5.00
C PRO A 212 0.23 21.47 4.27
N GLU A 213 -0.46 22.61 4.23
CA GLU A 213 -0.03 23.79 3.46
C GLU A 213 1.13 24.57 4.11
N PHE A 214 1.29 24.49 5.44
CA PHE A 214 2.20 25.35 6.22
C PHE A 214 3.34 24.59 6.89
N ILE A 215 3.81 23.49 6.28
CA ILE A 215 4.91 22.68 6.82
C ILE A 215 6.05 22.60 5.81
N ASP A 216 7.23 23.05 6.22
CA ASP A 216 8.43 23.02 5.38
C ASP A 216 8.90 21.60 5.10
N THR A 217 8.92 20.74 6.13
CA THR A 217 9.44 19.38 6.05
C THR A 217 8.37 18.33 6.36
N LEU A 218 8.08 17.47 5.39
CA LEU A 218 7.16 16.35 5.60
C LEU A 218 7.83 15.29 6.47
N ASN A 219 7.12 14.83 7.49
CA ASN A 219 7.61 13.85 8.45
C ASN A 219 6.52 12.84 8.79
N TYR A 220 6.93 11.64 9.19
CA TYR A 220 6.00 10.59 9.63
C TYR A 220 5.48 10.84 11.05
N CYS A 221 4.24 10.46 11.30
CA CYS A 221 3.65 10.57 12.63
C CYS A 221 4.32 9.58 13.59
N ARG A 222 4.95 10.10 14.65
CA ARG A 222 5.70 9.30 15.64
C ARG A 222 4.88 8.19 16.32
N PHE A 223 3.56 8.34 16.43
CA PHE A 223 2.70 7.31 17.02
C PHE A 223 2.42 6.19 16.03
N VAL A 224 1.95 6.57 14.83
CA VAL A 224 1.64 5.62 13.75
C VAL A 224 2.88 4.84 13.35
N SER A 225 4.01 5.54 13.33
CA SER A 225 5.30 4.94 13.09
C SER A 225 5.52 3.78 14.09
N ARG A 226 5.39 4.01 15.39
CA ARG A 226 5.53 2.99 16.43
C ARG A 226 4.43 1.89 16.43
N GLY A 227 3.56 1.83 15.42
CA GLY A 227 2.43 0.91 15.36
C GLY A 227 1.31 1.28 16.34
N GLN A 228 1.28 2.54 16.80
CA GLN A 228 0.25 3.03 17.71
C GLN A 228 -0.74 3.95 16.97
N PRO A 229 -2.01 3.98 17.37
CA PRO A 229 -2.96 4.92 16.80
C PRO A 229 -2.49 6.37 17.03
N CYS A 230 -2.70 7.21 16.03
CA CYS A 230 -2.36 8.63 16.13
C CYS A 230 -3.20 9.32 17.22
N ARG A 231 -2.55 9.95 18.20
CA ARG A 231 -3.24 10.69 19.28
C ARG A 231 -4.07 11.87 18.78
N HIS A 232 -3.61 12.53 17.73
CA HIS A 232 -4.33 13.66 17.15
C HIS A 232 -5.52 13.21 16.29
N GLY A 233 -5.57 11.92 15.94
CA GLY A 233 -6.50 11.37 14.96
C GLY A 233 -6.13 11.77 13.52
N PRO A 234 -6.76 11.11 12.53
CA PRO A 234 -6.46 11.37 11.11
C PRO A 234 -6.80 12.81 10.69
N GLN A 235 -7.78 13.45 11.31
CA GLN A 235 -8.25 14.78 10.88
C GLN A 235 -7.35 15.95 11.29
N ARG A 236 -6.57 15.81 12.36
CA ARG A 236 -5.78 16.92 12.93
C ARG A 236 -4.27 16.70 12.85
N CYS A 237 -3.82 15.47 12.60
CA CYS A 237 -2.39 15.21 12.51
C CYS A 237 -1.83 15.78 11.21
N GLN A 238 -0.76 16.56 11.29
CA GLN A 238 -0.10 17.11 10.10
C GLN A 238 1.11 16.26 9.64
N PHE A 239 1.28 15.07 10.21
CA PHE A 239 2.37 14.15 9.86
C PHE A 239 1.81 12.96 9.07
N ALA A 240 2.60 12.41 8.15
CA ALA A 240 2.19 11.28 7.32
C ALA A 240 1.93 10.04 8.18
N HIS A 241 0.82 9.35 7.90
CA HIS A 241 0.37 8.13 8.56
C HIS A 241 0.71 6.88 7.74
N SER A 242 1.20 7.03 6.51
CA SER A 242 1.62 5.91 5.67
C SER A 242 2.67 6.33 4.65
N ASP A 243 3.37 5.34 4.10
CA ASP A 243 4.32 5.55 3.01
C ASP A 243 3.66 6.07 1.74
N VAL A 244 2.45 5.57 1.41
CA VAL A 244 1.70 6.03 0.23
C VAL A 244 1.20 7.46 0.41
N GLU A 245 0.80 7.83 1.62
CA GLU A 245 0.44 9.22 1.93
C GLU A 245 1.64 10.15 1.78
N MET A 246 2.82 9.75 2.29
CA MET A 246 4.04 10.53 2.13
C MET A 246 4.41 10.73 0.66
N ALA A 247 4.43 9.66 -0.13
CA ALA A 247 4.82 9.73 -1.54
C ALA A 247 3.86 10.61 -2.36
N VAL A 248 2.56 10.57 -2.07
CA VAL A 248 1.60 11.46 -2.71
C VAL A 248 1.84 12.92 -2.31
N TRP A 249 2.09 13.22 -1.04
CA TRP A 249 2.38 14.58 -0.59
C TRP A 249 3.67 15.14 -1.21
N GLU A 250 4.73 14.33 -1.30
CA GLU A 250 5.97 14.71 -1.97
C GLU A 250 5.74 15.01 -3.46
N ALA A 251 5.01 14.15 -4.16
CA ALA A 251 4.67 14.36 -5.57
C ALA A 251 3.74 15.58 -5.79
N GLU A 252 2.81 15.84 -4.89
CA GLU A 252 1.97 17.07 -4.92
C GLU A 252 2.83 18.33 -4.79
N ARG A 253 3.81 18.34 -3.87
CA ARG A 253 4.68 19.51 -3.62
C ARG A 253 5.76 19.72 -4.68
N GLU A 254 6.43 18.65 -5.10
CA GLU A 254 7.66 18.75 -5.89
C GLU A 254 7.44 18.53 -7.38
N GLN A 255 6.43 17.72 -7.73
CA GLN A 255 6.18 17.28 -9.11
C GLN A 255 4.87 17.83 -9.68
N GLY A 256 4.11 18.61 -8.89
CA GLY A 256 2.84 19.19 -9.31
C GLY A 256 1.75 18.16 -9.60
N LEU A 257 1.82 16.98 -8.96
CA LEU A 257 0.83 15.92 -9.14
C LEU A 257 -0.57 16.40 -8.74
N LEU A 258 -1.54 16.24 -9.63
CA LEU A 258 -2.95 16.43 -9.30
C LEU A 258 -3.54 15.09 -8.83
N ARG A 259 -4.36 15.12 -7.77
CA ARG A 259 -5.01 13.90 -7.24
C ARG A 259 -5.88 13.20 -8.29
N SER A 260 -6.45 13.95 -9.23
CA SER A 260 -7.19 13.41 -10.37
C SER A 260 -6.36 12.47 -11.24
N ASP A 261 -5.05 12.66 -11.30
CA ASP A 261 -4.13 11.87 -12.11
C ASP A 261 -3.88 10.48 -11.52
N LEU A 262 -4.12 10.31 -10.21
CA LEU A 262 -4.05 9.03 -9.51
C LEU A 262 -5.31 8.19 -9.71
N LEU A 263 -6.44 8.83 -10.04
CA LEU A 263 -7.71 8.14 -10.22
C LEU A 263 -7.71 7.36 -11.54
N PRO A 264 -8.29 6.15 -11.57
CA PRO A 264 -8.42 5.39 -12.81
C PRO A 264 -9.12 6.23 -13.88
N SER A 265 -8.55 6.31 -15.09
CA SER A 265 -9.22 6.96 -16.22
C SER A 265 -10.57 6.29 -16.45
N VAL A 266 -11.63 7.09 -16.46
CA VAL A 266 -12.99 6.62 -16.72
C VAL A 266 -13.06 6.16 -18.19
N GLY A 267 -12.81 4.88 -18.47
CA GLY A 267 -13.17 4.25 -19.74
C GLY A 267 -12.26 3.14 -20.24
N THR A 268 -12.70 1.89 -20.11
CA THR A 268 -12.88 0.91 -21.21
C THR A 268 -13.36 -0.42 -20.62
N GLY A 269 -14.68 -0.52 -20.44
CA GLY A 269 -15.31 -1.69 -19.85
C GLY A 269 -16.76 -1.47 -19.44
N ARG A 270 -17.54 -0.72 -20.23
CA ARG A 270 -19.01 -0.72 -20.13
C ARG A 270 -19.60 -0.55 -21.52
N ALA A 271 -20.03 -1.68 -22.08
CA ALA A 271 -21.12 -1.66 -23.04
C ALA A 271 -22.37 -1.11 -22.32
N ASN A 272 -23.12 -0.28 -23.05
CA ASN A 272 -24.37 0.38 -22.70
C ASN A 272 -24.33 1.58 -21.74
N GLY A 273 -24.67 2.73 -22.34
CA GLY A 273 -24.97 4.00 -21.67
C GLY A 273 -26.22 3.91 -20.81
N LYS A 274 -26.02 3.51 -19.55
CA LYS A 274 -26.86 3.89 -18.41
C LYS A 274 -25.95 4.42 -17.30
N PRO A 275 -26.29 5.55 -16.65
CA PRO A 275 -25.58 5.94 -15.43
C PRO A 275 -25.62 4.77 -14.45
N ALA A 276 -24.46 4.38 -13.93
CA ALA A 276 -24.39 3.37 -12.87
C ALA A 276 -25.26 3.84 -11.71
N ALA A 277 -26.11 2.96 -11.18
CA ALA A 277 -26.72 3.21 -9.88
C ALA A 277 -25.62 3.57 -8.85
N PRO A 278 -25.91 4.42 -7.86
CA PRO A 278 -24.96 4.71 -6.79
C PRO A 278 -24.44 3.39 -6.21
N ALA A 279 -23.12 3.25 -6.09
CA ALA A 279 -22.57 2.08 -5.44
C ALA A 279 -23.10 2.03 -3.99
N PRO A 280 -23.64 0.88 -3.53
CA PRO A 280 -24.25 0.80 -2.21
C PRO A 280 -23.20 1.09 -1.14
N VAL A 281 -23.60 1.81 -0.08
CA VAL A 281 -22.72 2.08 1.04
C VAL A 281 -22.39 0.77 1.76
N GLN A 282 -21.10 0.53 1.99
CA GLN A 282 -20.64 -0.68 2.69
C GLN A 282 -20.11 -0.32 4.07
N PHE A 283 -20.52 -1.07 5.09
CA PHE A 283 -19.89 -1.01 6.41
C PHE A 283 -18.51 -1.65 6.32
N TYR A 284 -17.51 -1.08 6.99
CA TYR A 284 -16.13 -1.54 6.89
C TYR A 284 -15.52 -1.76 8.27
N CYS A 285 -14.95 -2.95 8.44
CA CYS A 285 -14.19 -3.32 9.61
C CYS A 285 -12.69 -3.15 9.30
N ASN A 286 -12.05 -2.12 9.88
CA ASN A 286 -10.62 -1.88 9.68
C ASN A 286 -9.70 -2.91 10.36
N ILE A 287 -10.22 -3.68 11.33
CA ILE A 287 -9.45 -4.74 12.02
C ILE A 287 -9.40 -6.00 11.14
N CYS A 288 -10.54 -6.37 10.57
CA CYS A 288 -10.67 -7.58 9.76
C CYS A 288 -10.51 -7.33 8.26
N LEU A 289 -10.52 -6.06 7.82
CA LEU A 289 -10.43 -5.61 6.43
C LEU A 289 -11.57 -6.13 5.53
N VAL A 290 -12.75 -6.31 6.11
CA VAL A 290 -13.95 -6.80 5.42
C VAL A 290 -14.97 -5.69 5.24
N THR A 291 -15.67 -5.72 4.11
CA THR A 291 -16.83 -4.89 3.84
C THR A 291 -18.11 -5.71 3.98
N CYS A 292 -19.12 -5.13 4.61
CA CYS A 292 -20.44 -5.72 4.82
C CYS A 292 -21.49 -4.86 4.10
N SER A 293 -22.43 -5.50 3.42
CA SER A 293 -23.48 -4.83 2.63
C SER A 293 -24.65 -4.31 3.48
N SER A 294 -24.79 -4.77 4.73
CA SER A 294 -25.83 -4.34 5.66
C SER A 294 -25.30 -4.13 7.06
N GLN A 295 -26.03 -3.35 7.86
CA GLN A 295 -25.70 -3.11 9.27
C GLN A 295 -25.76 -4.41 10.08
N GLU A 296 -26.80 -5.22 9.88
CA GLU A 296 -26.96 -6.52 10.55
C GLU A 296 -25.77 -7.45 10.27
N SER A 297 -25.32 -7.55 9.01
CA SER A 297 -24.15 -8.36 8.66
C SER A 297 -22.88 -7.85 9.34
N PHE A 298 -22.73 -6.54 9.47
CA PHE A 298 -21.61 -5.92 10.17
C PHE A 298 -21.64 -6.19 11.68
N GLU A 299 -22.80 -6.09 12.31
CA GLU A 299 -22.99 -6.39 13.74
C GLU A 299 -22.74 -7.87 14.05
N ASN A 300 -23.24 -8.76 13.19
CA ASN A 300 -22.95 -10.20 13.26
C ASN A 300 -21.45 -10.48 13.09
N HIS A 301 -20.77 -9.79 12.15
CA HIS A 301 -19.32 -9.88 12.00
C HIS A 301 -18.59 -9.41 13.26
N CYS A 302 -18.96 -8.27 13.84
CA CYS A 302 -18.36 -7.76 15.07
C CYS A 302 -18.56 -8.69 16.26
N SER A 303 -19.62 -9.51 16.24
CA SER A 303 -19.91 -10.52 17.26
C SER A 303 -19.23 -11.86 17.02
N SER A 304 -18.55 -12.04 15.88
CA SER A 304 -17.87 -13.29 15.53
C SER A 304 -16.64 -13.56 16.40
N ILE A 305 -16.34 -14.84 16.64
CA ILE A 305 -15.18 -15.26 17.43
C ILE A 305 -13.88 -14.80 16.75
N GLU A 306 -13.81 -14.85 15.42
CA GLU A 306 -12.65 -14.41 14.65
C GLU A 306 -12.37 -12.91 14.88
N HIS A 307 -13.41 -12.07 14.89
CA HIS A 307 -13.27 -10.65 15.17
C HIS A 307 -12.78 -10.39 16.60
N VAL A 308 -13.37 -11.08 17.59
CA VAL A 308 -12.97 -10.96 19.00
C VAL A 308 -11.53 -11.41 19.22
N GLN A 309 -11.11 -12.51 18.59
CA GLN A 309 -9.72 -12.99 18.65
C GLN A 309 -8.76 -11.97 18.03
N MET A 310 -9.11 -11.40 16.87
CA MET A 310 -8.33 -10.34 16.23
C MET A 310 -8.20 -9.09 17.11
N LEU A 311 -9.29 -8.69 17.76
CA LEU A 311 -9.28 -7.59 18.74
C LEU A 311 -8.38 -7.89 19.95
N SER A 312 -8.45 -9.11 20.49
CA SER A 312 -7.65 -9.50 21.66
C SER A 312 -6.14 -9.55 21.38
N ALA A 313 -5.77 -9.83 20.13
CA ALA A 313 -4.39 -9.83 19.66
C ALA A 313 -3.87 -8.41 19.33
N ASP A 314 -4.77 -7.42 19.20
CA ASP A 314 -4.39 -6.03 18.96
C ASP A 314 -3.85 -5.39 20.25
N SER A 315 -2.53 -5.29 20.33
CA SER A 315 -1.84 -4.63 21.44
C SER A 315 -1.88 -3.10 21.38
N SER A 316 -2.64 -2.49 20.46
CA SER A 316 -2.79 -1.04 20.39
C SER A 316 -3.54 -0.52 21.64
N MET A 317 -2.77 -0.11 22.65
CA MET A 317 -3.25 0.28 23.98
C MET A 317 -4.04 1.60 23.99
N GLN A 318 -5.22 1.64 23.38
CA GLN A 318 -6.25 2.64 23.69
C GLN A 318 -7.63 2.01 23.75
N TRP A 319 -7.95 1.46 24.93
CA TRP A 319 -9.28 1.04 25.35
C TRP A 319 -10.19 2.21 25.75
N VAL A 320 -9.75 3.47 25.56
CA VAL A 320 -10.29 4.63 26.28
C VAL A 320 -11.45 5.33 25.55
N HIS A 321 -11.66 5.07 24.25
CA HIS A 321 -12.66 5.80 23.44
C HIS A 321 -13.42 4.94 22.42
N ARG A 322 -13.71 3.66 22.74
CA ARG A 322 -14.58 2.84 21.89
C ARG A 322 -16.04 3.22 22.14
N ALA A 323 -16.82 3.33 21.05
CA ALA A 323 -18.27 3.34 21.18
C ALA A 323 -18.70 2.05 21.90
N PRO A 324 -19.64 2.13 22.84
CA PRO A 324 -20.12 0.95 23.54
C PRO A 324 -20.64 -0.09 22.54
N PRO A 325 -20.58 -1.39 22.89
CA PRO A 325 -21.21 -2.43 22.09
C PRO A 325 -22.66 -2.08 21.80
N LEU A 326 -23.05 -2.21 20.53
CA LEU A 326 -24.39 -1.89 20.07
C LEU A 326 -25.40 -2.81 20.79
N GLY A 327 -26.50 -2.23 21.27
CA GLY A 327 -27.55 -2.98 21.99
C GLY A 327 -27.41 -3.06 23.51
N LEU A 328 -26.34 -2.53 24.10
CA LEU A 328 -26.20 -2.42 25.55
C LEU A 328 -26.62 -1.02 26.04
N THR A 329 -27.58 -0.97 26.96
CA THR A 329 -28.05 0.29 27.59
C THR A 329 -27.49 0.50 29.00
N ARG A 330 -26.79 -0.50 29.56
CA ARG A 330 -26.21 -0.45 30.91
C ARG A 330 -24.79 -0.98 30.86
N PHE A 331 -23.86 -0.20 31.41
CA PHE A 331 -22.45 -0.55 31.52
C PHE A 331 -22.08 -0.64 33.00
N SER A 332 -21.29 -1.65 33.36
CA SER A 332 -20.72 -1.80 34.70
C SER A 332 -19.22 -1.97 34.57
N LEU A 333 -18.46 -1.46 35.54
CA LEU A 333 -17.03 -1.67 35.60
C LEU A 333 -16.76 -3.08 36.14
N CYS A 334 -15.74 -3.76 35.59
CA CYS A 334 -15.23 -4.98 36.21
C CYS A 334 -14.77 -4.66 37.63
N SER A 335 -15.01 -5.59 38.57
CA SER A 335 -14.40 -5.57 39.89
C SER A 335 -12.87 -5.52 39.73
N ARG A 336 -12.22 -4.61 40.47
CA ARG A 336 -10.76 -4.43 40.45
C ARG A 336 -10.00 -5.67 40.88
#